data_AF-A0A3Q0E9J1-F1
#
_entry.id   AF-A0A3Q0E9J1-F1
#
_cell.length_a   1.000
_cell.length_b   1.000
_cell.length_c   1.000
_cell.angle_alpha   90.00
_cell.angle_beta   90.00
_cell.angle_gamma   90.00
#
_symmetry.space_group_name_H-M   'P 1'
#
loop_
_entity.id
_entity.type
_entity.pdbx_description
1 polymer ?
#
loop_
_entity_poly.entity_id
_entity_poly.type
_entity_poly.pdbx_seq_one_letter_code
_entity_poly.pdbx_strand_id
1 'polypeptide(L)'
;MLECISIHVCQAGVQISNACWELYCLEHGIQPDGQMPSDKTIGGGDDSFNTFFSEMGAGKHVPRAVFVDLEPTVIDEIHTGTYCLLFHPEQLITGKEDAANNYA
;
A
#
# COMPACT_ATOMS: atom_id res chain seq x y z
N MET A 1 -15.17 12.76 -3.79
CA MET A 1 -13.81 12.45 -4.28
C MET A 1 -13.84 11.38 -5.37
N LEU A 2 -12.91 11.41 -6.33
CA LEU A 2 -12.65 10.25 -7.22
C LEU A 2 -11.57 9.40 -6.56
N GLU A 3 -11.67 8.08 -6.69
CA GLU A 3 -10.71 7.14 -6.10
C GLU A 3 -9.71 6.68 -7.16
N CYS A 4 -8.45 6.52 -6.77
CA CYS A 4 -7.39 5.98 -7.60
C CYS A 4 -6.86 4.68 -6.99
N ILE A 5 -6.74 3.63 -7.82
CA ILE A 5 -6.10 2.37 -7.42
C ILE A 5 -4.72 2.30 -8.07
N SER A 6 -3.69 2.10 -7.27
CA SER A 6 -2.32 1.89 -7.75
C SER A 6 -2.02 0.40 -7.83
N ILE A 7 -1.59 -0.09 -9.00
CA ILE A 7 -1.22 -1.49 -9.21
C ILE A 7 0.28 -1.55 -9.48
N HIS A 8 1.00 -2.33 -8.68
CA HIS A 8 2.45 -2.44 -8.69
C HIS A 8 2.83 -3.86 -9.05
N VAL A 9 3.47 -4.02 -10.21
CA VAL A 9 3.71 -5.33 -10.81
C VAL A 9 5.20 -5.60 -10.91
N CYS A 10 5.59 -6.82 -10.50
CA CYS A 10 6.95 -7.32 -10.43
C CYS A 10 7.86 -6.53 -9.48
N GLN A 11 9.06 -7.08 -9.23
CA GLN A 11 10.10 -6.52 -8.38
C GLN A 11 10.28 -4.99 -8.49
N ALA A 12 10.48 -4.46 -9.69
CA ALA A 12 10.70 -3.03 -9.87
C ALA A 12 9.49 -2.19 -9.43
N GLY A 13 8.27 -2.63 -9.79
CA GLY A 13 7.04 -1.95 -9.38
C GLY A 13 6.84 -1.99 -7.87
N VAL A 14 7.02 -3.16 -7.26
CA VAL A 14 6.86 -3.38 -5.82
C VAL A 14 7.84 -2.54 -5.01
N GLN A 15 9.12 -2.53 -5.37
CA GLN A 15 10.16 -1.80 -4.63
C GLN A 15 10.00 -0.27 -4.75
N ILE A 16 9.69 0.24 -5.95
CA ILE A 16 9.41 1.68 -6.14
C ILE A 16 8.17 2.06 -5.32
N SER A 17 7.14 1.23 -5.36
CA SER A 17 5.90 1.46 -4.64
C SER A 17 6.10 1.54 -3.12
N ASN A 18 6.93 0.66 -2.55
CA ASN A 18 7.22 0.68 -1.12
C ASN A 18 7.78 2.05 -0.70
N ALA A 19 8.72 2.60 -1.49
CA ALA A 19 9.26 3.95 -1.25
C ALA A 19 8.21 5.06 -1.48
N CYS A 20 7.36 4.93 -2.50
CA CYS A 20 6.29 5.90 -2.75
C CYS A 20 5.26 5.95 -1.62
N TRP A 21 4.84 4.80 -1.09
CA TRP A 21 3.87 4.75 0.01
C TRP A 21 4.46 5.21 1.34
N GLU A 22 5.74 4.95 1.59
CA GLU A 22 6.46 5.56 2.71
C GLU A 22 6.38 7.10 2.61
N LEU A 23 6.67 7.66 1.44
CA LEU A 23 6.60 9.10 1.22
C LEU A 23 5.17 9.65 1.40
N TYR A 24 4.15 8.99 0.83
CA TYR A 24 2.75 9.40 1.01
C TYR A 24 2.32 9.39 2.48
N CYS A 25 2.77 8.40 3.24
CA CYS A 25 2.51 8.36 4.67
C CYS A 25 3.17 9.55 5.39
N LEU A 26 4.43 9.86 5.06
CA LEU A 26 5.13 11.01 5.64
C LEU A 26 4.48 12.35 5.28
N GLU A 27 4.08 12.54 4.03
CA GLU A 27 3.42 13.77 3.53
C GLU A 27 2.06 14.00 4.20
N HIS A 28 1.32 12.94 4.49
CA HIS A 28 -0.01 13.01 5.08
C HIS A 28 -0.04 12.78 6.60
N GLY A 29 1.10 12.48 7.22
CA GLY A 29 1.18 12.23 8.67
C GLY A 29 0.53 10.91 9.10
N ILE A 30 0.47 9.93 8.20
CA ILE A 30 -0.03 8.58 8.46
C ILE A 30 1.13 7.73 9.01
N GLN A 31 0.89 7.05 10.13
CA GLN A 31 1.86 6.18 10.76
C GLN A 31 1.99 4.85 10.01
N PRO A 32 3.08 4.07 10.23
CA PRO A 32 3.27 2.80 9.53
C PRO A 32 2.18 1.73 9.79
N ASP A 33 1.38 1.89 10.83
CA ASP A 33 0.22 1.04 11.14
C ASP A 33 -1.11 1.55 10.52
N GLY A 34 -1.04 2.66 9.77
CA GLY A 34 -2.18 3.32 9.14
C GLY A 34 -2.90 4.34 10.03
N GLN A 35 -2.45 4.58 11.26
CA GLN A 35 -3.09 5.56 12.16
C GLN A 35 -2.71 6.99 11.77
N MET A 36 -3.68 7.91 11.82
CA MET A 36 -3.44 9.34 11.63
C MET A 36 -3.96 10.14 12.83
N PRO A 37 -3.16 10.35 13.89
CA PRO A 37 -3.63 11.00 15.12
C PRO A 37 -4.08 12.45 14.94
N SER A 38 -3.61 13.10 13.87
CA SER A 38 -4.04 14.46 13.49
C SER A 38 -5.41 14.48 12.84
N ASP A 39 -5.91 13.34 12.33
CA ASP A 39 -7.26 13.25 11.79
C ASP A 39 -8.28 13.34 12.93
N LYS A 40 -9.10 14.39 12.90
CA LYS A 40 -10.20 14.57 13.85
C LYS A 40 -11.55 14.23 13.23
N THR A 41 -11.56 13.83 11.96
CA THR A 41 -12.73 13.57 11.12
C THR A 41 -12.87 12.08 10.84
N ILE A 42 -12.81 11.27 11.90
CA ILE A 42 -13.07 9.82 11.85
C ILE A 42 -14.43 9.60 11.17
N GLY A 43 -14.44 8.94 10.01
CA GLY A 43 -15.64 8.56 9.29
C GLY A 43 -16.24 9.60 8.34
N GLY A 44 -15.47 10.59 7.86
CA GLY A 44 -15.98 11.45 6.77
C GLY A 44 -15.33 12.82 6.58
N GLY A 45 -14.01 12.92 6.56
CA GLY A 45 -13.32 14.08 5.98
C GLY A 45 -13.25 13.99 4.46
N ASP A 46 -13.66 15.01 3.70
CA ASP A 46 -13.47 15.10 2.23
C ASP A 46 -12.03 15.54 1.89
N ASP A 47 -11.05 14.99 2.62
CA ASP A 47 -9.64 15.33 2.47
C ASP A 47 -9.04 14.64 1.25
N SER A 48 -8.28 15.39 0.44
CA SER A 48 -7.80 14.97 -0.88
C SER A 48 -7.03 13.64 -0.90
N PHE A 49 -6.40 13.24 0.22
CA PHE A 49 -5.65 11.99 0.34
C PHE A 49 -6.55 10.74 0.33
N ASN A 50 -7.86 10.87 0.62
CA ASN A 50 -8.83 9.77 0.50
C ASN A 50 -9.02 9.26 -0.93
N THR A 51 -8.46 9.97 -1.92
CA THR A 51 -8.27 9.50 -3.29
C THR A 51 -7.39 8.24 -3.33
N PHE A 52 -6.36 8.17 -2.48
CA PHE A 52 -5.35 7.12 -2.45
C PHE A 52 -5.46 6.21 -1.23
N PHE A 53 -6.05 6.68 -0.13
CA PHE A 53 -6.29 5.89 1.07
C PHE A 53 -7.79 5.60 1.25
N SER A 54 -8.08 4.45 1.81
CA SER A 54 -9.41 4.10 2.32
C SER A 54 -9.39 4.16 3.84
N GLU A 55 -10.43 4.70 4.46
CA GLU A 55 -10.58 4.69 5.91
C GLU A 55 -11.34 3.43 6.33
N MET A 56 -10.71 2.60 7.16
CA MET A 56 -11.35 1.48 7.84
C MET A 56 -11.82 1.88 9.24
N GLY A 57 -12.69 1.05 9.82
CA GLY A 57 -13.10 1.21 11.21
C GLY A 57 -11.89 1.35 12.15
N ALA A 58 -12.04 2.20 13.17
CA ALA A 58 -10.98 2.61 14.11
C ALA A 58 -9.91 3.59 13.54
N GLY A 59 -10.24 4.36 12.50
CA GLY A 59 -9.40 5.46 12.01
C GLY A 59 -8.12 4.98 11.31
N LYS A 60 -8.13 3.74 10.80
CA LYS A 60 -7.00 3.17 10.07
C LYS A 60 -7.11 3.53 8.60
N HIS A 61 -6.13 4.22 8.07
CA HIS A 61 -6.01 4.53 6.65
C HIS A 61 -5.21 3.43 5.95
N VAL A 62 -5.82 2.81 4.95
CA VAL A 62 -5.23 1.72 4.17
C VAL A 62 -5.08 2.14 2.71
N PRO A 63 -3.88 2.01 2.13
CA PRO A 63 -3.63 2.27 0.72
C PRO A 63 -4.60 1.55 -0.21
N ARG A 64 -5.04 2.27 -1.24
CA ARG A 64 -5.73 1.71 -2.40
C ARG A 64 -4.69 1.19 -3.39
N ALA A 65 -3.91 0.21 -2.94
CA ALA A 65 -2.81 -0.37 -3.68
C ALA A 65 -2.99 -1.88 -3.85
N VAL A 66 -2.48 -2.43 -4.94
CA VAL A 66 -2.30 -3.88 -5.13
C VAL A 66 -0.87 -4.13 -5.57
N PHE A 67 -0.23 -5.11 -4.95
CA PHE A 67 1.13 -5.54 -5.25
C PHE A 67 1.05 -6.96 -5.80
N VAL A 68 1.68 -7.19 -6.94
CA VAL A 68 1.67 -8.47 -7.62
C VAL A 68 3.09 -8.82 -8.02
N ASP A 69 3.56 -9.97 -7.55
CA ASP A 69 4.77 -10.59 -8.07
C ASP A 69 4.51 -12.08 -8.33
N LEU A 70 5.24 -12.67 -9.28
CA LEU A 70 5.13 -14.08 -9.61
C LEU A 70 5.96 -14.96 -8.67
N GLU A 71 6.81 -14.35 -7.85
CA GLU A 71 7.56 -15.00 -6.77
C GLU A 71 7.47 -14.19 -5.46
N PRO A 72 7.70 -14.77 -4.27
CA PRO A 72 7.37 -14.13 -3.01
C PRO A 72 8.37 -13.11 -2.47
N THR A 73 9.63 -13.13 -2.91
CA THR A 73 10.76 -12.47 -2.23
C THR A 73 10.52 -10.99 -1.97
N VAL A 74 10.14 -10.22 -2.98
CA VAL A 74 9.96 -8.76 -2.85
C VAL A 74 8.68 -8.37 -2.10
N ILE A 75 7.66 -9.23 -2.09
CA ILE A 75 6.44 -9.00 -1.32
C ILE A 75 6.66 -9.39 0.15
N ASP A 76 7.46 -10.42 0.42
CA ASP A 76 7.87 -10.81 1.78
C ASP A 76 8.68 -9.70 2.48
N GLU A 77 9.43 -8.89 1.72
CA GLU A 77 10.08 -7.67 2.23
C GLU A 77 9.05 -6.65 2.76
N ILE A 78 7.87 -6.54 2.13
CA ILE A 78 6.79 -5.67 2.63
C ILE A 78 6.18 -6.27 3.90
N HIS A 79 5.96 -7.59 3.94
CA HIS A 79 5.43 -8.28 5.12
C HIS A 79 6.34 -8.18 6.35
N THR A 80 7.63 -8.01 6.15
CA THR A 80 8.63 -7.91 7.24
C THR A 80 9.15 -6.50 7.47
N GLY A 81 8.79 -5.55 6.59
CA GLY A 81 9.22 -4.17 6.64
C GLY A 81 8.46 -3.30 7.64
N THR A 82 8.87 -2.03 7.72
CA THR A 82 8.29 -1.02 8.64
C THR A 82 6.79 -0.85 8.45
N TYR A 83 6.31 -0.92 7.20
CA TYR A 83 4.92 -0.70 6.81
C TYR A 83 4.11 -2.00 6.67
N CYS A 84 4.55 -3.10 7.30
CA CYS A 84 3.89 -4.40 7.21
C CYS A 84 2.43 -4.41 7.69
N LEU A 85 2.03 -3.44 8.50
CA LEU A 85 0.66 -3.28 9.00
C LEU A 85 -0.19 -2.31 8.16
N LEU A 86 0.40 -1.59 7.22
CA LEU A 86 -0.27 -0.55 6.44
C LEU A 86 -1.24 -1.16 5.40
N PHE A 87 -0.78 -2.16 4.67
CA PHE A 87 -1.50 -2.77 3.54
C PHE A 87 -2.48 -3.85 4.00
N HIS A 88 -3.54 -4.07 3.23
CA HIS A 88 -4.41 -5.21 3.44
C HIS A 88 -3.71 -6.48 2.92
N PRO A 89 -3.67 -7.61 3.66
CA PRO A 89 -2.95 -8.81 3.21
C PRO A 89 -3.41 -9.33 1.85
N GLU A 90 -4.70 -9.21 1.53
CA GLU A 90 -5.24 -9.64 0.22
C GLU A 90 -4.80 -8.74 -0.96
N GLN A 91 -4.17 -7.60 -0.68
CA GLN A 91 -3.56 -6.73 -1.70
C GLN A 91 -2.13 -7.14 -2.05
N LEU A 92 -1.53 -8.10 -1.32
CA LEU A 92 -0.17 -8.58 -1.52
C LEU A 92 -0.22 -9.98 -2.13
N ILE A 93 -0.04 -10.07 -3.45
CA ILE A 93 -0.32 -11.28 -4.23
C ILE A 93 0.97 -11.84 -4.80
N THR A 94 1.30 -13.08 -4.44
CA THR A 94 2.52 -13.77 -4.89
C THR A 94 2.22 -15.06 -5.63
N GLY A 95 3.03 -15.37 -6.64
CA GLY A 95 3.13 -16.69 -7.26
C GLY A 95 4.19 -17.57 -6.59
N LYS A 96 4.63 -18.61 -7.32
CA LYS A 96 5.71 -19.52 -6.89
C LYS A 96 6.90 -19.57 -7.84
N GLU A 97 6.73 -19.11 -9.07
CA GLU A 97 7.73 -19.20 -10.14
C GLU A 97 7.73 -17.87 -10.89
N ASP A 98 8.91 -17.29 -11.07
CA ASP A 98 9.06 -16.01 -11.75
C ASP A 98 8.88 -16.14 -13.27
N ALA A 99 8.77 -14.99 -13.95
CA ALA A 99 8.73 -14.95 -15.40
C ALA A 99 10.10 -15.22 -16.06
N ALA A 100 11.18 -15.43 -15.28
CA ALA A 100 12.54 -15.62 -15.76
C ALA A 100 13.02 -14.58 -16.79
N ASN A 101 12.63 -13.31 -16.60
CA ASN A 101 12.86 -12.22 -17.56
C ASN A 101 12.29 -12.47 -18.97
N ASN A 102 11.24 -13.27 -19.06
CA ASN A 102 10.55 -13.59 -20.30
C ASN A 102 9.14 -12.96 -20.32
N TYR A 103 8.77 -12.34 -21.42
CA TYR A 103 7.45 -11.72 -21.60
C TYR A 103 6.35 -12.71 -22.04
N ALA A 104 6.75 -13.86 -22.58
CA ALA A 104 5.88 -14.79 -23.31
C ALA A 104 4.87 -15.57 -22.45
#